data_AF-A0A8C0R5W6-F1
#
_entry.id   AF-A0A8C0R5W6-F1
#
_cell.length_a   1.000
_cell.length_b   1.000
_cell.length_c   1.000
_cell.angle_alpha   90.00
_cell.angle_beta   90.00
_cell.angle_gamma   90.00
#
_symmetry.space_group_name_H-M   'P 1'
#
loop_
_entity.id
_entity.type
_entity.pdbx_description
1 polymer ?
#
loop_
_entity_poly.entity_id
_entity_poly.type
_entity_poly.pdbx_seq_one_letter_code
_entity_poly.pdbx_strand_id
1 'polypeptide(L)'
;KKGKHKDKEKEKKKEKDKDKKKEKTEKKTKKEKETKKEEPLLPTPPPLTKKLPDREQKAIKIQAWWRGTLVRRTLLHAALRACMIQHWWKVMLAKLLEKRKRAALESFSRQEWAVVKLQSLVRMWHIRLRYCHLLHAVRIIQVYWRWHNCHTRGFFHGSYDLTATHLGLELEISLGSQICRITDCIPFPIKN
;
A
#
# COMPACT_ATOMS: atom_id res chain seq x y z
N LYS A 1 -0.43 17.15 -9.82
CA LYS A 1 1.01 17.15 -9.42
C LYS A 1 1.40 18.35 -8.51
N LYS A 2 0.55 18.81 -7.58
CA LYS A 2 0.82 19.95 -6.67
C LYS A 2 0.75 19.65 -5.16
N GLY A 3 0.36 18.43 -4.76
CA GLY A 3 0.21 18.06 -3.34
C GLY A 3 1.50 17.64 -2.61
N LYS A 4 2.53 17.17 -3.33
CA LYS A 4 3.77 16.62 -2.72
C LYS A 4 4.83 17.68 -2.34
N HIS A 5 4.65 18.93 -2.73
CA HIS A 5 5.64 19.99 -2.48
C HIS A 5 5.40 20.75 -1.17
N LYS A 6 4.17 20.68 -0.61
CA LYS A 6 3.78 21.41 0.60
C LYS A 6 4.22 20.72 1.91
N ASP A 7 4.42 19.40 1.88
CA ASP A 7 4.83 18.64 3.06
C ASP A 7 6.35 18.69 3.31
N LYS A 8 7.16 18.79 2.25
CA LYS A 8 8.62 18.96 2.36
C LYS A 8 9.05 20.32 2.95
N GLU A 9 8.20 21.33 2.82
CA GLU A 9 8.49 22.69 3.33
C GLU A 9 8.08 22.85 4.81
N LYS A 10 7.09 22.09 5.28
CA LYS A 10 6.74 22.01 6.71
C LYS A 10 7.76 21.22 7.54
N GLU A 11 8.47 20.27 6.93
CA GLU A 11 9.49 19.48 7.62
C GLU A 11 10.79 20.28 7.84
N LYS A 12 11.24 21.07 6.85
CA LYS A 12 12.40 21.97 7.00
C LYS A 12 12.18 23.13 7.99
N LYS A 13 10.93 23.55 8.23
CA LYS A 13 10.63 24.62 9.19
C LYS A 13 10.67 24.12 10.64
N LYS A 14 10.38 22.83 10.90
CA LYS A 14 10.48 22.22 12.24
C LYS A 14 11.92 21.90 12.68
N GLU A 15 12.83 21.74 11.74
CA GLU A 15 14.25 21.47 12.02
C GLU A 15 15.00 22.75 12.42
N LYS A 16 14.70 23.89 11.76
CA LYS A 16 15.27 25.21 12.13
C LYS A 16 14.82 25.74 13.50
N ASP A 17 13.63 25.38 13.98
CA ASP A 17 13.14 25.82 15.30
C ASP A 17 13.69 24.98 16.47
N LYS A 18 14.25 23.79 16.21
CA LYS A 18 14.90 22.98 17.25
C LYS A 18 16.31 23.44 17.58
N ASP A 19 17.07 23.93 16.60
CA ASP A 19 18.41 24.46 16.86
C ASP A 19 18.37 25.83 17.55
N LYS A 20 17.36 26.66 17.26
CA LYS A 20 17.18 27.95 17.95
C LYS A 20 16.74 27.81 19.42
N LYS A 21 16.24 26.65 19.83
CA LYS A 21 15.84 26.34 21.22
C LYS A 21 16.96 25.66 22.03
N LYS A 22 17.93 25.03 21.36
CA LYS A 22 19.09 24.41 22.01
C LYS A 22 20.12 25.47 22.42
N GLU A 23 20.32 26.50 21.59
CA GLU A 23 21.23 27.62 21.90
C GLU A 23 20.70 28.57 23.00
N LYS A 24 19.38 28.56 23.26
CA LYS A 24 18.74 29.41 24.28
C LYS A 24 18.77 28.83 25.69
N THR A 25 19.14 27.55 25.85
CA THR A 25 19.16 26.88 27.17
C THR A 25 20.57 26.84 27.76
N GLU A 26 21.63 26.94 26.95
CA GLU A 26 23.01 27.02 27.43
C GLU A 26 23.47 28.44 27.78
N LYS A 27 22.76 29.48 27.32
CA LYS A 27 23.07 30.88 27.65
C LYS A 27 22.43 31.39 28.95
N LYS A 28 21.59 30.58 29.61
CA LYS A 28 20.81 30.99 30.81
C LYS A 28 21.41 30.54 32.15
N THR A 29 22.54 29.83 32.16
CA THR A 29 23.23 29.44 33.41
C THR A 29 24.55 30.17 33.64
N LYS A 30 24.82 31.23 32.86
CA LYS A 30 26.05 32.05 32.97
C LYS A 30 25.81 33.54 33.23
N LYS A 31 24.58 33.98 33.49
CA LYS A 31 24.28 35.41 33.66
C LYS A 31 23.20 35.68 34.70
N GLU A 32 23.48 35.34 35.95
CA GLU A 32 22.78 35.90 37.10
C GLU A 32 23.59 35.63 38.37
N LYS A 33 24.62 36.45 38.59
CA LYS A 33 25.09 36.97 39.89
C LYS A 33 26.44 37.65 39.72
N GLU A 34 26.42 38.79 39.06
CA GLU A 34 27.35 39.87 39.36
C GLU A 34 26.51 41.13 39.54
N THR A 35 26.21 41.47 40.79
CA THR A 35 26.05 42.87 41.18
C THR A 35 27.04 43.11 42.32
N LYS A 36 27.83 44.16 42.14
CA LYS A 36 29.06 44.55 42.82
C LYS A 36 28.79 45.32 44.12
N LYS A 37 29.84 45.36 44.98
CA LYS A 37 30.09 46.17 46.20
C LYS A 37 29.46 45.59 47.47
N GLU A 38 30.18 45.37 48.58
CA GLU A 38 31.23 46.17 49.21
C GLU A 38 32.21 45.28 49.99
N GLU A 39 33.47 45.72 50.06
CA GLU A 39 34.55 45.16 50.87
C GLU A 39 34.27 45.44 52.36
N PRO A 40 34.42 44.43 53.24
CA PRO A 40 35.41 44.62 54.29
C PRO A 40 36.25 43.35 54.51
N LEU A 41 37.55 43.53 54.36
CA LEU A 41 38.64 42.89 55.10
C LEU A 41 38.46 41.41 55.50
N LEU A 42 39.16 40.57 54.74
CA LEU A 42 39.88 39.36 55.17
C LEU A 42 39.61 38.86 56.61
N PRO A 43 39.38 37.54 56.72
CA PRO A 43 40.35 36.74 57.43
C PRO A 43 41.01 35.80 56.43
N THR A 44 42.28 36.07 56.19
CA THR A 44 43.29 35.17 55.64
C THR A 44 43.03 33.73 56.09
N PRO A 45 42.98 32.72 55.19
CA PRO A 45 42.97 31.33 55.61
C PRO A 45 44.29 31.09 56.37
N PRO A 46 44.25 30.68 57.65
CA PRO A 46 45.49 30.47 58.37
C PRO A 46 46.30 29.35 57.70
N PRO A 47 47.54 29.60 57.26
CA PRO A 47 48.46 28.54 56.92
C PRO A 47 48.99 28.01 58.26
N LEU A 48 48.22 27.11 58.88
CA LEU A 48 48.58 26.60 60.19
C LEU A 48 48.73 25.09 60.14
N THR A 49 49.94 24.69 59.75
CA THR A 49 50.64 23.49 60.19
C THR A 49 50.79 23.53 61.72
N LYS A 50 49.68 23.42 62.45
CA LYS A 50 49.67 23.05 63.86
C LYS A 50 49.01 21.68 63.90
N LYS A 51 49.68 20.69 64.50
CA LYS A 51 49.14 19.35 64.68
C LYS A 51 47.78 19.47 65.39
N LEU A 52 46.68 19.38 64.63
CA LEU A 52 45.33 19.33 65.17
C LEU A 52 45.27 18.15 66.14
N PRO A 53 44.60 18.27 67.30
CA PRO A 53 44.47 17.19 68.24
C PRO A 53 43.95 15.95 67.49
N ASP A 54 44.54 14.79 67.75
CA ASP A 54 44.33 13.53 67.03
C ASP A 54 42.83 13.19 66.80
N ARG A 55 41.95 13.66 67.69
CA ARG A 55 40.48 13.55 67.57
C ARG A 55 39.89 14.29 66.37
N GLU A 56 40.34 15.49 66.05
CA GLU A 56 39.83 16.29 64.92
C GLU A 56 40.26 15.70 63.58
N GLN A 57 41.51 15.22 63.48
CA GLN A 57 41.99 14.52 62.29
C GLN A 57 41.22 13.22 62.02
N LYS A 58 40.89 12.48 63.10
CA LYS A 58 40.03 11.28 63.02
C LYS A 58 38.61 11.63 62.57
N ALA A 59 38.02 12.70 63.09
CA ALA A 59 36.69 13.18 62.69
C ALA A 59 36.65 13.60 61.20
N ILE A 60 37.67 14.33 60.72
CA ILE A 60 37.79 14.74 59.32
C ILE A 60 37.89 13.50 58.41
N LYS A 61 38.67 12.47 58.79
CA LYS A 61 38.74 11.21 58.05
C LYS A 61 37.38 10.51 57.97
N ILE A 62 36.63 10.45 59.07
CA ILE A 62 35.29 9.85 59.11
C ILE A 62 34.33 10.65 58.22
N GLN A 63 34.34 11.99 58.29
CA GLN A 63 33.50 12.85 57.45
C GLN A 63 33.82 12.71 55.96
N ALA A 64 35.10 12.66 55.59
CA ALA A 64 35.54 12.44 54.21
C ALA A 64 35.08 11.05 53.70
N TRP A 65 35.16 10.03 54.54
CA TRP A 65 34.68 8.68 54.22
C TRP A 65 33.16 8.63 53.98
N TRP A 66 32.37 9.29 54.83
CA TRP A 66 30.92 9.38 54.64
C TRP A 66 30.54 10.12 53.36
N ARG A 67 31.18 11.26 53.06
CA ARG A 67 30.93 12.00 51.82
C ARG A 67 31.30 11.19 50.59
N GLY A 68 32.43 10.49 50.61
CA GLY A 68 32.84 9.61 49.50
C GLY A 68 31.88 8.44 49.28
N THR A 69 31.39 7.82 50.35
CA THR A 69 30.47 6.67 50.28
C THR A 69 29.09 7.09 49.78
N LEU A 70 28.58 8.23 50.24
CA LEU A 70 27.30 8.78 49.78
C LEU A 70 27.34 9.06 48.27
N VAL A 71 28.37 9.77 47.80
CA VAL A 71 28.51 10.09 46.36
C VAL A 71 28.62 8.82 45.53
N ARG A 72 29.45 7.84 45.92
CA ARG A 72 29.59 6.57 45.18
C ARG A 72 28.26 5.82 45.05
N ARG A 73 27.45 5.76 46.10
CA ARG A 73 26.11 5.14 46.06
C ARG A 73 25.17 5.88 45.10
N THR A 74 25.14 7.20 45.15
CA THR A 74 24.29 8.01 44.24
C THR A 74 24.69 7.86 42.78
N LEU A 75 26.00 7.83 42.51
CA LEU A 75 26.55 7.71 41.17
C LEU A 75 26.29 6.33 40.57
N LEU A 76 26.41 5.27 41.40
CA LEU A 76 26.05 3.91 41.00
C LEU A 76 24.56 3.82 40.63
N HIS A 77 23.68 4.37 41.47
CA HIS A 77 22.24 4.36 41.21
C HIS A 77 21.86 5.19 39.97
N ALA A 78 22.51 6.33 39.75
CA ALA A 78 22.33 7.13 38.54
C ALA A 78 22.82 6.38 37.28
N ALA A 79 23.97 5.72 37.36
CA ALA A 79 24.52 4.92 36.25
C ALA A 79 23.63 3.73 35.89
N LEU A 80 23.09 3.02 36.88
CA LEU A 80 22.14 1.93 36.65
C LEU A 80 20.87 2.43 35.96
N ARG A 81 20.33 3.58 36.40
CA ARG A 81 19.16 4.19 35.75
C ARG A 81 19.46 4.62 34.31
N ALA A 82 20.61 5.24 34.08
CA ALA A 82 21.04 5.61 32.74
C ALA A 82 21.20 4.37 31.84
N CYS A 83 21.78 3.28 32.36
CA CYS A 83 21.95 2.02 31.63
C CYS A 83 20.60 1.40 31.25
N MET A 84 19.62 1.36 32.17
CA MET A 84 18.27 0.88 31.87
C MET A 84 17.60 1.71 30.77
N ILE A 85 17.70 3.05 30.84
CA ILE A 85 17.14 3.95 29.82
C ILE A 85 17.82 3.72 28.46
N GLN A 86 19.15 3.61 28.43
CA GLN A 86 19.91 3.33 27.20
C GLN A 86 19.52 1.99 26.58
N HIS A 87 19.38 0.94 27.40
CA HIS A 87 18.95 -0.36 26.94
C HIS A 87 17.53 -0.32 26.37
N TRP A 88 16.60 0.35 27.06
CA TRP A 88 15.23 0.52 26.59
C TRP A 88 15.17 1.22 25.22
N TRP A 89 15.96 2.28 25.02
CA TRP A 89 16.04 2.96 23.72
C TRP A 89 16.58 2.05 22.61
N LYS A 90 17.60 1.23 22.89
CA LYS A 90 18.12 0.27 21.91
C LYS A 90 17.04 -0.74 21.49
N VAL A 91 16.30 -1.28 22.46
CA VAL A 91 15.19 -2.21 22.18
C VAL A 91 14.07 -1.53 21.40
N MET A 92 13.69 -0.31 21.79
CA MET A 92 12.66 0.46 21.07
C MET A 92 13.06 0.78 19.64
N LEU A 93 14.32 1.14 19.41
CA LEU A 93 14.85 1.41 18.07
C LEU A 93 14.88 0.14 17.21
N ALA A 94 15.31 -0.99 17.76
CA ALA A 94 15.29 -2.29 17.07
C ALA A 94 13.85 -2.68 16.67
N LYS A 95 12.89 -2.56 17.59
CA LYS A 95 11.46 -2.81 17.31
C LYS A 95 10.93 -1.89 16.20
N LEU A 96 11.32 -0.62 16.20
CA LEU A 96 10.90 0.33 15.16
C LEU A 96 11.49 -0.04 13.79
N LEU A 97 12.77 -0.41 13.75
CA LEU A 97 13.44 -0.85 12.52
C LEU A 97 12.83 -2.15 11.98
N GLU A 98 12.53 -3.11 12.84
CA GLU A 98 11.83 -4.35 12.45
C GLU A 98 10.46 -4.06 11.86
N LYS A 99 9.65 -3.20 12.51
CA LYS A 99 8.35 -2.79 11.97
C LYS A 99 8.48 -2.16 10.60
N ARG A 100 9.47 -1.29 10.41
CA ARG A 100 9.74 -0.65 9.11
C ARG A 100 10.17 -1.67 8.06
N LYS A 101 11.04 -2.64 8.41
CA LYS A 101 11.46 -3.73 7.53
C LYS A 101 10.26 -4.61 7.14
N ARG A 102 9.43 -5.04 8.10
CA ARG A 102 8.21 -5.84 7.84
C ARG A 102 7.25 -5.09 6.92
N ALA A 103 6.97 -3.82 7.19
CA ALA A 103 6.09 -3.02 6.33
C ALA A 103 6.63 -2.88 4.89
N ALA A 104 7.94 -2.72 4.73
CA ALA A 104 8.56 -2.70 3.40
C ALA A 104 8.40 -4.06 2.68
N LEU A 105 8.69 -5.16 3.37
CA LEU A 105 8.53 -6.52 2.81
C LEU A 105 7.07 -6.80 2.43
N GLU A 106 6.11 -6.46 3.29
CA GLU A 106 4.68 -6.59 2.98
C GLU A 106 4.29 -5.78 1.74
N SER A 107 4.84 -4.58 1.56
CA SER A 107 4.56 -3.76 0.39
C SER A 107 5.09 -4.40 -0.89
N PHE A 108 6.29 -5.00 -0.86
CA PHE A 108 6.85 -5.72 -1.99
C PHE A 108 6.06 -6.99 -2.30
N SER A 109 5.72 -7.79 -1.28
CA SER A 109 4.87 -8.96 -1.48
C SER A 109 3.53 -8.55 -2.10
N ARG A 110 2.86 -7.51 -1.60
CA ARG A 110 1.62 -7.02 -2.21
C ARG A 110 1.80 -6.61 -3.68
N GLN A 111 2.92 -5.99 -4.03
CA GLN A 111 3.25 -5.66 -5.41
C GLN A 111 3.42 -6.92 -6.26
N GLU A 112 4.18 -7.91 -5.80
CA GLU A 112 4.35 -9.19 -6.51
C GLU A 112 3.01 -9.91 -6.71
N TRP A 113 2.19 -10.01 -5.67
CA TRP A 113 0.84 -10.57 -5.74
C TRP A 113 -0.03 -9.82 -6.74
N ALA A 114 0.05 -8.48 -6.78
CA ALA A 114 -0.68 -7.67 -7.76
C ALA A 114 -0.18 -7.91 -9.19
N VAL A 115 1.14 -8.02 -9.39
CA VAL A 115 1.75 -8.28 -10.71
C VAL A 115 1.36 -9.68 -11.21
N VAL A 116 1.41 -10.72 -10.38
CA VAL A 116 1.01 -12.08 -10.76
C VAL A 116 -0.47 -12.14 -11.13
N LYS A 117 -1.34 -11.46 -10.37
CA LYS A 117 -2.77 -11.33 -10.71
C LYS A 117 -2.97 -10.59 -12.04
N LEU A 118 -2.24 -9.50 -12.26
CA LEU A 118 -2.34 -8.76 -13.52
C LEU A 118 -1.84 -9.63 -14.70
N GLN A 119 -0.74 -10.33 -14.52
CA GLN A 119 -0.17 -11.21 -15.53
C GLN A 119 -1.11 -12.36 -15.89
N SER A 120 -1.78 -12.97 -14.90
CA SER A 120 -2.77 -14.02 -15.15
C SER A 120 -3.99 -13.49 -15.90
N LEU A 121 -4.47 -12.29 -15.56
CA LEU A 121 -5.56 -11.62 -16.28
C LEU A 121 -5.18 -11.30 -17.74
N VAL A 122 -3.99 -10.76 -17.98
CA VAL A 122 -3.50 -10.45 -19.34
C VAL A 122 -3.33 -11.73 -20.16
N ARG A 123 -2.77 -12.80 -19.57
CA ARG A 123 -2.65 -14.10 -20.25
C ARG A 123 -4.02 -14.68 -20.61
N MET A 124 -4.97 -14.67 -19.67
CA MET A 124 -6.34 -15.11 -19.91
C MET A 124 -7.02 -14.28 -21.01
N TRP A 125 -6.84 -12.96 -20.98
CA TRP A 125 -7.39 -12.04 -21.97
C TRP A 125 -6.88 -12.34 -23.38
N HIS A 126 -5.57 -12.52 -23.56
CA HIS A 126 -5.00 -12.86 -24.87
C HIS A 126 -5.55 -14.16 -25.44
N ILE A 127 -5.68 -15.21 -24.62
CA ILE A 127 -6.25 -16.50 -25.05
C ILE A 127 -7.71 -16.31 -25.46
N ARG A 128 -8.49 -15.58 -24.65
CA ARG A 128 -9.90 -15.31 -24.93
C ARG A 128 -10.08 -14.51 -26.21
N LEU A 129 -9.26 -13.49 -26.43
CA LEU A 129 -9.29 -12.70 -27.66
C LEU A 129 -8.98 -13.56 -28.88
N ARG A 130 -7.94 -14.41 -28.81
CA ARG A 130 -7.58 -15.33 -29.90
C ARG A 130 -8.70 -16.33 -30.19
N TYR A 131 -9.32 -16.89 -29.15
CA TYR A 131 -10.47 -17.77 -29.29
C TYR A 131 -11.67 -17.07 -29.91
N CYS A 132 -12.00 -15.86 -29.46
CA CYS A 132 -13.09 -15.06 -30.02
C CYS A 132 -12.86 -14.71 -31.50
N HIS A 133 -11.63 -14.33 -31.88
CA HIS A 133 -11.29 -14.08 -33.28
C HIS A 133 -11.44 -15.34 -34.14
N LEU A 134 -10.94 -16.48 -33.66
CA LEU A 134 -11.09 -17.75 -34.39
C LEU A 134 -12.57 -18.14 -34.53
N LEU A 135 -13.33 -18.05 -33.44
CA LEU A 135 -14.76 -18.36 -33.44
C LEU A 135 -15.54 -17.44 -34.40
N HIS A 136 -15.20 -16.16 -34.42
CA HIS A 136 -15.80 -15.19 -35.34
C HIS A 136 -15.49 -15.55 -36.80
N ALA A 137 -14.22 -15.87 -37.12
CA ALA A 137 -13.82 -16.31 -38.45
C ALA A 137 -14.53 -17.60 -38.88
N VAL A 138 -14.57 -18.60 -38.00
CA VAL A 138 -15.28 -19.87 -38.25
C VAL A 138 -16.77 -19.62 -38.48
N ARG A 139 -17.41 -18.74 -37.70
CA ARG A 139 -18.83 -18.43 -37.86
C ARG A 139 -19.12 -17.74 -39.20
N ILE A 140 -18.26 -16.83 -39.65
CA ILE A 140 -18.36 -16.21 -40.98
C ILE A 140 -18.26 -17.29 -42.07
N ILE A 141 -17.25 -18.16 -41.99
CA ILE A 141 -17.05 -19.24 -42.97
C ILE A 141 -18.25 -20.20 -42.98
N GLN A 142 -18.77 -20.57 -41.81
CA GLN A 142 -19.94 -21.43 -41.69
C GLN A 142 -21.20 -20.78 -42.27
N VAL A 143 -21.43 -19.50 -42.02
CA VAL A 143 -22.58 -18.76 -42.60
C VAL A 143 -22.44 -18.67 -44.11
N TYR A 144 -21.25 -18.35 -44.62
CA TYR A 144 -20.98 -18.33 -46.05
C TYR A 144 -21.22 -19.70 -46.69
N TRP A 145 -20.74 -20.77 -46.05
CA TRP A 145 -20.92 -22.13 -46.55
C TRP A 145 -22.39 -22.57 -46.49
N ARG A 146 -23.12 -22.23 -45.42
CA ARG A 146 -24.56 -22.48 -45.31
C ARG A 146 -25.34 -21.73 -46.38
N TRP A 147 -25.02 -20.45 -46.60
CA TRP A 147 -25.61 -19.65 -47.67
C TRP A 147 -25.32 -20.28 -49.04
N HIS A 148 -24.08 -20.67 -49.32
CA HIS A 148 -23.70 -21.33 -50.58
C HIS A 148 -24.47 -22.64 -50.79
N ASN A 149 -24.62 -23.48 -49.76
CA ASN A 149 -25.40 -24.72 -49.85
C ASN A 149 -26.92 -24.48 -49.98
N CYS A 150 -27.46 -23.42 -49.39
CA CYS A 150 -28.85 -23.03 -49.59
C CYS A 150 -29.08 -22.37 -50.95
N HIS A 151 -28.09 -21.65 -51.49
CA HIS A 151 -28.17 -21.04 -52.83
C HIS A 151 -28.14 -22.11 -53.94
N THR A 152 -27.45 -23.24 -53.71
CA THR A 152 -27.46 -24.38 -54.63
C THR A 152 -28.64 -25.33 -54.43
N ARG A 153 -29.37 -25.22 -53.30
CA ARG A 153 -30.59 -26.00 -53.04
C ARG A 153 -31.79 -25.18 -53.44
N GLY A 154 -32.56 -25.70 -54.38
CA GLY A 154 -33.63 -24.95 -55.00
C GLY A 154 -34.66 -24.37 -54.03
N PHE A 155 -35.25 -23.23 -54.38
CA PHE A 155 -36.34 -22.64 -53.61
C PHE A 155 -37.64 -23.38 -53.90
N PHE A 156 -38.40 -23.65 -52.85
CA PHE A 156 -39.75 -24.22 -52.94
C PHE A 156 -40.74 -23.10 -52.65
N HIS A 157 -41.58 -22.76 -53.63
CA HIS A 157 -42.68 -21.83 -53.47
C HIS A 157 -43.98 -22.63 -53.57
N GLY A 158 -44.78 -22.63 -52.51
CA GLY A 158 -46.08 -23.28 -52.48
C GLY A 158 -47.19 -22.25 -52.38
N SER A 159 -48.07 -22.21 -53.37
CA SER A 159 -49.33 -21.47 -53.35
C SER A 159 -50.48 -22.46 -53.19
N TYR A 160 -51.53 -22.05 -52.47
CA TYR A 160 -52.75 -22.82 -52.37
C TYR A 160 -53.94 -21.89 -52.49
N ASP A 161 -54.94 -22.32 -53.25
CA ASP A 161 -56.19 -21.60 -53.46
C ASP A 161 -57.33 -22.45 -52.91
N LEU A 162 -58.04 -21.91 -51.92
CA LEU A 162 -59.15 -22.58 -51.28
C LEU A 162 -60.46 -22.07 -51.89
N THR A 163 -61.10 -22.90 -52.72
CA THR A 163 -62.43 -22.61 -53.28
C THR A 163 -63.49 -23.40 -52.51
N ALA A 164 -64.75 -22.96 -52.53
CA ALA A 164 -65.85 -23.63 -51.83
C ALA A 164 -66.07 -25.11 -52.23
N THR A 165 -65.55 -25.53 -53.39
CA THR A 165 -65.77 -26.86 -53.98
C THR A 165 -64.51 -27.73 -54.03
N HIS A 166 -63.32 -27.13 -53.99
CA HIS A 166 -62.04 -27.84 -54.12
C HIS A 166 -60.88 -27.00 -53.55
N LEU A 167 -59.80 -27.70 -53.18
CA LEU A 167 -58.51 -27.12 -52.80
C LEU A 167 -57.53 -27.26 -53.98
N GLY A 168 -57.09 -26.13 -54.52
CA GLY A 168 -55.99 -26.07 -55.50
C GLY A 168 -54.65 -25.95 -54.79
N LEU A 169 -53.69 -26.77 -55.17
CA LEU A 169 -52.31 -26.74 -54.68
C LEU A 169 -51.37 -26.53 -55.87
N GLU A 170 -50.52 -25.51 -55.80
CA GLU A 170 -49.45 -25.29 -56.77
C GLU A 170 -48.10 -25.24 -56.03
N LEU A 171 -47.17 -26.08 -56.47
CA LEU A 171 -45.83 -26.18 -55.91
C LEU A 171 -44.81 -25.92 -57.02
N GLU A 172 -44.04 -24.85 -56.87
CA GLU A 172 -42.93 -24.48 -57.74
C GLU A 172 -41.61 -24.83 -57.06
N ILE A 173 -40.79 -25.63 -57.74
CA ILE A 173 -39.47 -26.07 -57.30
C ILE A 173 -38.44 -25.49 -58.25
N SER A 174 -37.63 -24.55 -57.78
CA SER A 174 -36.61 -23.86 -58.59
C SER A 174 -35.21 -24.29 -58.18
N LEU A 175 -34.58 -25.22 -58.91
CA LEU A 175 -33.21 -25.68 -58.66
C LEU A 175 -32.23 -25.00 -59.63
N GLY A 176 -31.61 -23.91 -59.19
CA GLY A 176 -30.69 -23.13 -60.03
C GLY A 176 -31.42 -22.49 -61.21
N SER A 177 -31.04 -22.85 -62.44
CA SER A 177 -31.70 -22.37 -63.67
C SER A 177 -32.94 -23.19 -64.07
N GLN A 178 -33.21 -24.30 -63.39
CA GLN A 178 -34.30 -25.21 -63.73
C GLN A 178 -35.49 -24.99 -62.80
N ILE A 179 -36.69 -24.88 -63.38
CA ILE A 179 -37.94 -24.67 -62.66
C ILE A 179 -38.91 -25.80 -63.02
N CYS A 180 -39.39 -26.51 -62.01
CA CYS A 180 -40.43 -27.54 -62.13
C CYS A 180 -41.68 -27.07 -61.40
N ARG A 181 -42.85 -27.18 -62.04
CA ARG A 181 -44.15 -26.82 -61.46
C ARG A 181 -45.04 -28.05 -61.35
N ILE A 182 -45.63 -28.27 -60.18
CA ILE A 182 -46.55 -29.38 -59.88
C ILE A 182 -47.85 -28.76 -59.39
N THR A 183 -48.96 -29.07 -60.05
CA THR A 183 -50.30 -28.59 -59.70
C THR A 183 -51.21 -29.76 -59.36
N ASP A 184 -51.97 -29.67 -58.28
CA ASP A 184 -52.93 -30.70 -57.84
C ASP A 184 -54.24 -30.05 -57.36
N CYS A 185 -55.36 -30.77 -57.49
CA CYS A 185 -56.70 -30.29 -57.15
C CYS A 185 -57.45 -31.36 -56.36
N ILE A 186 -57.71 -31.11 -55.08
CA ILE A 186 -58.42 -32.04 -54.19
C ILE A 186 -59.88 -31.57 -54.05
N PRO A 187 -60.86 -32.29 -54.59
CA PRO A 187 -62.28 -31.93 -54.45
C PRO A 187 -62.79 -32.23 -53.03
N PHE A 188 -63.65 -31.36 -52.50
CA PHE A 188 -64.28 -31.61 -51.21
C PHE A 188 -65.50 -32.52 -51.36
N PRO A 189 -65.71 -33.52 -50.47
CA PRO A 189 -66.92 -34.31 -50.46
C PRO A 189 -68.07 -33.42 -49.98
N ILE A 190 -68.87 -32.91 -50.92
CA ILE A 190 -70.10 -32.19 -50.62
C ILE A 190 -71.07 -33.22 -50.04
N LYS A 191 -71.23 -33.22 -48.71
CA LYS A 191 -72.32 -33.95 -48.05
C LYS A 191 -73.59 -33.11 -48.17
N ASN A 192 -74.38 -33.42 -49.21
CA ASN A 192 -75.79 -33.07 -49.26
C ASN A 192 -76.61 -34.03 -48.40
#